data_AF-A0A376G730-F1
#
_entry.id   AF-A0A376G730-F1
#
_cell.length_a   1.000
_cell.length_b   1.000
_cell.length_c   1.000
_cell.angle_alpha   90.00
_cell.angle_beta   90.00
_cell.angle_gamma   90.00
#
_symmetry.space_group_name_H-M   'P 1'
#
loop_
_entity.id
_entity.type
_entity.pdbx_description
1 polymer ?
#
loop_
_entity_poly.entity_id
_entity_poly.type
_entity_poly.pdbx_seq_one_letter_code
_entity_poly.pdbx_strand_id
1 'polypeptide(L)'
;MSRILALDYGGKRTGVAVTDELQIIASPVDTIDTSKLMDFLKQYIEKENVSDLVVGLSVRFSGELNEIENQIQPFLKKFSEQFPLIKIHRENEMFTSKMASQAMFAGGMKKKKRQEKGMVDKVSAVIILQSFLSHKL
;
A
#
# COMPACT_ATOMS: atom_id res chain seq x y z
N MET A 1 -21.58 0.05 0.59
CA MET A 1 -20.35 0.71 1.08
C MET A 1 -19.15 -0.06 0.53
N SER A 2 -17.96 0.55 0.44
CA SER A 2 -16.82 -0.02 -0.28
C SER A 2 -15.50 0.26 0.43
N ARG A 3 -14.60 -0.73 0.36
CA ARG A 3 -13.26 -0.66 0.94
C ARG A 3 -12.31 0.09 0.00
N ILE A 4 -11.26 0.65 0.59
CA ILE A 4 -10.10 1.19 -0.12
C ILE A 4 -8.93 0.23 0.10
N LEU A 5 -8.25 -0.14 -0.98
CA LEU A 5 -6.99 -0.90 -0.94
C LEU A 5 -5.81 0.06 -0.97
N ALA A 6 -4.74 -0.28 -0.25
CA ALA A 6 -3.45 0.39 -0.37
C ALA A 6 -2.32 -0.61 -0.64
N LEU A 7 -1.36 -0.20 -1.47
CA LEU A 7 -0.17 -0.96 -1.83
C LEU A 7 1.09 -0.16 -1.52
N ASP A 8 1.98 -0.76 -0.73
CA ASP A 8 3.42 -0.42 -0.69
C ASP A 8 4.13 -1.29 -1.71
N TYR A 9 4.30 -0.80 -2.93
CA TYR A 9 4.79 -1.60 -4.06
C TYR A 9 6.32 -1.69 -4.05
N GLY A 10 6.85 -2.81 -3.57
CA GLY A 10 8.25 -3.17 -3.72
C GLY A 10 8.51 -4.07 -4.94
N GLY A 11 9.77 -4.14 -5.39
CA GLY A 11 10.16 -4.94 -6.56
C GLY A 11 10.15 -6.46 -6.34
N LYS A 12 10.13 -6.92 -5.08
CA LYS A 12 10.04 -8.35 -4.74
C LYS A 12 8.76 -8.69 -3.98
N ARG A 13 8.35 -7.79 -3.09
CA ARG A 13 7.21 -7.95 -2.19
C ARG A 13 6.42 -6.66 -2.17
N THR A 14 5.11 -6.78 -2.03
CA THR A 14 4.18 -5.66 -1.92
C THR A 14 3.39 -5.79 -0.63
N GLY A 15 3.45 -4.78 0.22
CA GLY A 15 2.57 -4.67 1.38
C GLY A 15 1.15 -4.32 0.94
N VAL A 16 0.15 -4.95 1.54
CA VAL A 16 -1.27 -4.70 1.24
C VAL A 16 -2.00 -4.33 2.51
N ALA A 17 -2.77 -3.23 2.46
CA ALA A 17 -3.67 -2.79 3.52
C ALA A 17 -5.05 -2.46 2.96
N VAL A 18 -6.07 -2.50 3.81
CA VAL A 18 -7.46 -2.21 3.46
C VAL A 18 -8.12 -1.37 4.52
N THR A 19 -9.17 -0.66 4.13
CA THR A 19 -10.12 -0.11 5.11
C THR A 19 -11.22 -1.10 5.44
N ASP A 20 -11.91 -0.86 6.54
CA ASP A 20 -13.29 -1.32 6.69
C ASP A 20 -14.22 -0.63 5.68
N GLU A 21 -15.47 -1.10 5.57
CA GLU A 21 -16.43 -0.57 4.60
C GLU A 21 -16.83 0.89 4.86
N LEU A 22 -16.72 1.36 6.10
CA LEU A 22 -16.98 2.76 6.46
C LEU A 22 -15.77 3.66 6.18
N GLN A 23 -14.64 3.10 5.75
CA GLN A 23 -13.40 3.82 5.46
C GLN A 23 -12.81 4.55 6.69
N ILE A 24 -13.03 4.00 7.89
CA ILE A 24 -12.61 4.59 9.17
C ILE A 24 -11.27 4.02 9.62
N ILE A 25 -11.09 2.70 9.51
CA ILE A 25 -9.95 1.98 10.08
C ILE A 25 -9.12 1.37 8.96
N ALA A 26 -7.85 1.77 8.85
CA ALA A 26 -6.87 1.10 8.01
C ALA A 26 -6.25 -0.12 8.73
N SER A 27 -6.29 -1.29 8.08
CA SER A 27 -5.78 -2.54 8.63
C SER A 27 -4.87 -3.26 7.64
N PRO A 28 -3.79 -3.92 8.11
CA PRO A 28 -2.93 -4.70 7.24
C PRO A 28 -3.64 -5.98 6.79
N VAL A 29 -3.48 -6.35 5.52
CA VAL A 29 -3.95 -7.63 4.98
C VAL A 29 -2.80 -8.62 5.00
N ASP A 30 -1.84 -8.45 4.09
CA ASP A 30 -0.65 -9.30 4.01
C ASP A 30 0.49 -8.63 3.24
N THR A 31 1.60 -9.35 3.08
CA THR A 31 2.67 -8.99 2.16
C THR A 31 2.76 -10.06 1.08
N ILE A 32 2.50 -9.67 -0.15
CA ILE A 32 2.40 -10.57 -1.31
C ILE A 32 3.67 -10.48 -2.13
N ASP A 33 4.15 -11.58 -2.69
CA ASP A 33 5.22 -11.51 -3.70
C ASP A 33 4.72 -10.70 -4.91
N THR A 34 5.48 -9.71 -5.35
CA THR A 34 5.04 -8.75 -6.38
C THR A 34 4.64 -9.44 -7.68
N SER A 35 5.27 -10.57 -8.01
CA SER A 35 4.94 -11.38 -9.18
C SER A 35 3.54 -12.02 -9.13
N LYS A 36 2.97 -12.19 -7.93
CA LYS A 36 1.63 -12.78 -7.69
C LYS A 36 0.58 -11.74 -7.30
N LEU A 37 0.96 -10.47 -7.27
CA LEU A 37 0.11 -9.40 -6.75
C LEU A 37 -1.19 -9.24 -7.55
N MET A 38 -1.12 -9.31 -8.89
CA MET A 38 -2.32 -9.16 -9.73
C MET A 38 -3.34 -10.27 -9.49
N ASP A 39 -2.86 -11.52 -9.37
CA ASP A 39 -3.72 -12.67 -9.09
C ASP A 39 -4.38 -12.56 -7.72
N PHE A 40 -3.61 -12.13 -6.71
CA PHE A 40 -4.13 -11.85 -5.38
C PHE A 40 -5.22 -10.76 -5.41
N LEU A 41 -4.95 -9.64 -6.08
CA LEU A 41 -5.90 -8.52 -6.19
C LEU A 41 -7.19 -8.94 -6.87
N LYS A 42 -7.10 -9.73 -7.94
CA LYS A 42 -8.28 -10.30 -8.61
C LYS A 42 -9.14 -11.11 -7.65
N GLN A 43 -8.54 -12.06 -6.93
CA GLN A 43 -9.27 -12.90 -5.97
C GLN A 43 -9.86 -12.09 -4.81
N TYR A 44 -9.17 -11.03 -4.38
CA TYR A 44 -9.64 -10.17 -3.30
C TYR A 44 -10.82 -9.31 -3.75
N ILE A 45 -10.71 -8.63 -4.89
CA ILE A 45 -11.74 -7.75 -5.46
C ILE A 45 -12.99 -8.53 -5.88
N GLU A 46 -12.86 -9.80 -6.27
CA GLU A 46 -14.02 -10.67 -6.53
C GLU A 46 -14.83 -11.00 -5.26
N LYS A 47 -14.19 -10.97 -4.09
CA LYS A 47 -14.81 -11.32 -2.80
C LYS A 47 -15.30 -10.09 -2.03
N GLU A 48 -14.63 -8.96 -2.20
CA GLU A 48 -14.79 -7.77 -1.38
C GLU A 48 -15.07 -6.56 -2.27
N ASN A 49 -16.03 -5.72 -1.87
CA ASN A 49 -16.37 -4.53 -2.65
C ASN A 49 -15.31 -3.44 -2.47
N VAL A 50 -14.52 -3.17 -3.51
CA VAL A 50 -13.45 -2.16 -3.52
C VAL A 50 -13.78 -1.03 -4.48
N SER A 51 -13.66 0.22 -4.04
CA SER A 51 -13.88 1.40 -4.89
C SER A 51 -12.59 2.10 -5.32
N ASP A 52 -11.55 2.03 -4.50
CA ASP A 52 -10.33 2.80 -4.70
C ASP A 52 -9.09 1.96 -4.40
N LEU A 53 -8.03 2.19 -5.17
CA LEU A 53 -6.69 1.67 -4.98
C LEU A 53 -5.74 2.83 -4.76
N VAL A 54 -5.04 2.83 -3.63
CA VAL A 54 -3.98 3.78 -3.31
C VAL A 54 -2.64 3.07 -3.48
N VAL A 55 -1.73 3.63 -4.26
CA VAL A 55 -0.37 3.09 -4.41
C VAL A 55 0.61 4.17 -4.05
N GLY A 56 1.48 3.88 -3.10
CA GLY A 56 2.42 4.91 -2.69
C GLY A 56 3.38 5.31 -3.81
N LEU A 57 3.81 6.55 -3.78
CA LEU A 57 4.61 7.24 -4.76
C LEU A 57 6.00 7.45 -4.17
N SER A 58 6.94 6.66 -4.67
CA SER A 58 8.30 6.64 -4.16
C SER A 58 9.13 7.67 -4.92
N VAL A 59 9.35 8.83 -4.29
CA VAL A 59 10.17 9.93 -4.83
C VAL A 59 11.47 10.10 -4.05
N ARG A 60 12.55 10.43 -4.75
CA ARG A 60 13.83 10.85 -4.17
C ARG A 60 13.68 12.22 -3.53
N PHE A 61 14.61 12.56 -2.63
CA PHE A 61 14.66 13.89 -2.01
C PHE A 61 14.86 15.02 -3.05
N SER A 62 15.46 14.71 -4.20
CA SER A 62 15.56 15.62 -5.36
C SER A 62 14.22 15.88 -6.07
N GLY A 63 13.15 15.15 -5.71
CA GLY A 63 11.86 15.17 -6.41
C GLY A 63 11.77 14.21 -7.60
N GLU A 64 12.87 13.54 -7.96
CA GLU A 64 12.89 12.55 -9.04
C GLU A 64 12.21 11.24 -8.63
N LEU A 65 11.57 10.56 -9.58
CA LEU A 65 10.96 9.25 -9.35
C LEU A 65 12.03 8.19 -9.06
N ASN A 66 11.74 7.29 -8.12
CA ASN A 66 12.58 6.11 -7.90
C ASN A 66 12.47 5.12 -9.07
N GLU A 67 13.50 4.30 -9.29
CA GLU A 67 13.53 3.30 -10.37
C GLU A 67 12.35 2.32 -10.32
N ILE A 68 11.81 2.09 -9.12
CA ILE A 68 10.64 1.23 -8.91
C ILE A 68 9.39 1.74 -9.65
N GLU A 69 9.30 3.04 -9.93
CA GLU A 69 8.19 3.61 -10.71
C GLU A 69 8.13 3.06 -12.13
N ASN A 70 9.29 2.70 -12.72
CA ASN A 70 9.32 2.03 -14.03
C ASN A 70 8.63 0.65 -14.00
N GLN A 71 8.46 0.04 -12.82
CA GLN A 71 7.72 -1.21 -12.63
C GLN A 71 6.26 -0.94 -12.20
N ILE A 72 6.03 0.08 -11.38
CA ILE A 72 4.69 0.45 -10.90
C ILE A 72 3.82 0.93 -12.05
N GLN A 73 4.33 1.79 -12.95
CA GLN A 73 3.52 2.38 -14.02
C GLN A 73 2.93 1.32 -14.98
N PRO A 74 3.69 0.33 -15.50
CA PRO A 74 3.12 -0.78 -16.26
C PRO A 74 2.13 -1.62 -15.46
N PHE A 75 2.38 -1.83 -14.17
CA PHE A 75 1.46 -2.56 -13.30
C PHE A 75 0.13 -1.82 -13.14
N LEU A 76 0.15 -0.51 -12.88
CA LEU A 76 -1.06 0.31 -12.75
C LEU A 76 -1.85 0.37 -14.06
N LYS A 77 -1.17 0.43 -15.20
CA LYS A 77 -1.82 0.35 -16.50
C LYS A 77 -2.61 -0.97 -16.64
N LYS A 78 -1.96 -2.11 -16.40
CA LYS A 78 -2.62 -3.42 -16.43
C LYS A 78 -3.77 -3.51 -15.41
N PHE A 79 -3.58 -2.96 -14.22
CA PHE A 79 -4.62 -2.92 -13.19
C PHE A 79 -5.84 -2.13 -13.67
N SER A 80 -5.64 -0.94 -14.26
CA SER A 80 -6.72 -0.09 -14.77
C SER A 80 -7.49 -0.72 -15.94
N GLU A 81 -6.78 -1.48 -16.80
CA GLU A 81 -7.40 -2.23 -17.90
C GLU A 81 -8.28 -3.37 -17.36
N GLN A 82 -7.86 -4.02 -16.29
CA GLN A 82 -8.59 -5.13 -15.68
C GLN A 82 -9.72 -4.68 -14.74
N PHE A 83 -9.57 -3.54 -14.07
CA PHE A 83 -10.52 -3.01 -13.08
C PHE A 83 -10.85 -1.52 -13.35
N PRO A 84 -11.53 -1.22 -14.47
CA PRO A 84 -11.74 0.17 -14.93
C PRO A 84 -12.63 1.01 -13.99
N LEU A 85 -13.38 0.38 -13.09
CA LEU A 85 -14.25 1.05 -12.13
C LEU A 85 -13.53 1.43 -10.83
N ILE A 86 -12.35 0.88 -10.56
CA ILE A 86 -11.57 1.17 -9.36
C ILE A 86 -10.68 2.39 -9.61
N LYS A 87 -10.86 3.43 -8.82
CA LYS A 87 -10.07 4.67 -8.94
C LYS A 87 -8.68 4.45 -8.36
N ILE A 88 -7.65 4.81 -9.13
CA ILE A 88 -6.25 4.71 -8.69
C ILE A 88 -5.78 6.07 -8.17
N HIS A 89 -5.20 6.07 -6.98
CA HIS A 89 -4.60 7.23 -6.31
C HIS A 89 -3.11 6.98 -6.06
N ARG A 90 -2.30 8.04 -6.15
CA ARG A 90 -0.86 7.98 -5.82
C ARG A 90 -0.58 8.85 -4.60
N GLU A 91 -0.02 8.25 -3.54
CA GLU A 91 0.20 8.92 -2.25
C GLU A 91 1.69 9.07 -1.96
N ASN A 92 2.18 10.27 -1.63
CA ASN A 92 3.62 10.49 -1.45
C ASN A 92 4.19 9.74 -0.24
N GLU A 93 5.22 8.92 -0.46
CA GLU A 93 5.82 8.03 0.54
C GLU A 93 7.01 8.62 1.32
N MET A 94 7.42 9.88 1.10
CA MET A 94 8.72 10.41 1.58
C MET A 94 9.09 10.12 3.04
N PHE A 95 8.12 9.96 3.93
CA PHE A 95 8.35 9.72 5.36
C PHE A 95 7.82 8.39 5.89
N THR A 96 7.20 7.55 5.04
CA THR A 96 6.42 6.38 5.49
C THR A 96 7.29 5.33 6.18
N SER A 97 8.49 5.02 5.68
CA SER A 97 9.36 4.00 6.30
C SER A 97 9.91 4.45 7.66
N LYS A 98 10.21 5.75 7.82
CA LYS A 98 10.66 6.33 9.11
C LYS A 98 9.50 6.35 10.10
N MET A 99 8.31 6.74 9.64
CA MET A 99 7.09 6.70 10.44
C MET A 99 6.70 5.28 10.84
N ALA A 100 6.85 4.29 9.94
CA ALA A 100 6.61 2.87 10.23
C ALA A 100 7.51 2.38 11.37
N SER A 101 8.81 2.66 11.25
CA SER A 101 9.80 2.30 12.28
C SER A 101 9.50 2.98 13.63
N GLN A 102 9.07 4.24 13.61
CA GLN A 102 8.67 4.99 14.81
C GLN A 102 7.35 4.51 15.43
N ALA A 103 6.32 4.23 14.63
CA ALA A 103 5.03 3.71 15.09
C ALA A 103 5.21 2.33 15.74
N MET A 104 5.98 1.45 15.11
CA MET A 104 6.38 0.17 15.71
C MET A 104 7.23 0.35 16.97
N PHE A 105 7.98 1.46 17.07
CA PHE A 105 8.70 1.82 18.28
C PHE A 105 7.75 2.17 19.43
N ALA A 106 6.83 3.08 19.18
CA ALA A 106 5.85 3.53 20.16
C ALA A 106 4.95 2.38 20.65
N GLY A 107 4.60 1.43 19.78
CA GLY A 107 3.81 0.24 20.13
C GLY A 107 4.55 -0.85 20.94
N GLY A 108 5.76 -0.59 21.44
CA GLY A 108 6.47 -1.52 22.34
C GLY A 108 7.07 -2.77 21.68
N MET A 109 7.11 -2.85 20.34
CA MET A 109 7.71 -4.01 19.65
C MET A 109 9.21 -4.10 19.89
N LYS A 110 9.77 -5.31 20.05
CA LYS A 110 11.22 -5.50 20.20
C LYS A 110 11.96 -5.23 18.87
N LYS A 111 13.16 -4.62 18.93
CA LYS A 111 13.99 -4.23 17.78
C LYS A 111 14.16 -5.33 16.72
N LYS A 112 14.30 -6.60 17.14
CA LYS A 112 14.44 -7.76 16.24
C LYS A 112 13.19 -7.99 15.37
N LYS A 113 11.99 -7.86 15.94
CA LYS A 113 10.72 -7.97 15.19
C LYS A 113 10.50 -6.78 14.25
N ARG A 114 10.94 -5.58 14.63
CA ARG A 114 10.87 -4.39 13.74
C ARG A 114 11.78 -4.49 12.51
N GLN A 115 12.80 -5.35 12.54
CA GLN A 115 13.72 -5.59 11.43
C GLN A 115 13.24 -6.71 10.49
N GLU A 116 12.14 -7.40 10.82
CA GLU A 116 11.54 -8.37 9.92
C GLU A 116 10.94 -7.62 8.74
N LYS A 117 11.56 -7.74 7.56
CA LYS A 117 11.20 -6.99 6.35
C LYS A 117 9.70 -7.10 6.02
N GLY A 118 9.13 -8.30 6.13
CA GLY A 118 7.70 -8.49 5.88
C GLY A 118 6.78 -7.73 6.86
N MET A 119 7.24 -7.42 8.08
CA MET A 119 6.45 -6.62 9.02
C MET A 119 6.53 -5.12 8.71
N VAL A 120 7.71 -4.66 8.27
CA VAL A 120 7.90 -3.28 7.79
C VAL A 120 6.98 -3.00 6.59
N ASP A 121 6.96 -3.89 5.60
CA ASP A 121 6.15 -3.74 4.38
C ASP A 121 4.64 -3.65 4.70
N LYS A 122 4.14 -4.46 5.65
CA LYS A 122 2.72 -4.38 6.08
C LYS A 122 2.40 -3.04 6.74
N VAL A 123 3.29 -2.54 7.59
CA VAL A 123 3.10 -1.28 8.31
C VAL A 123 3.15 -0.10 7.34
N SER A 124 4.05 -0.13 6.35
CA SER A 124 4.13 0.88 5.30
C SER A 124 2.81 1.00 4.53
N ALA A 125 2.22 -0.10 4.07
CA ALA A 125 0.95 -0.08 3.35
C ALA A 125 -0.21 0.52 4.19
N VAL A 126 -0.24 0.23 5.49
CA VAL A 126 -1.21 0.83 6.42
C VAL A 126 -0.97 2.34 6.56
N ILE A 127 0.27 2.78 6.65
CA ILE A 127 0.60 4.22 6.75
C ILE A 127 0.24 4.96 5.48
N ILE A 128 0.50 4.38 4.30
CA ILE A 128 0.06 4.94 3.01
C ILE A 128 -1.45 5.14 3.03
N LEU A 129 -2.21 4.11 3.43
CA LEU A 129 -3.66 4.18 3.49
C LEU A 129 -4.14 5.24 4.49
N GLN A 130 -3.54 5.28 5.68
CA GLN A 130 -3.91 6.24 6.72
C GLN A 130 -3.62 7.69 6.29
N SER A 131 -2.49 7.91 5.60
CA SER A 131 -2.13 9.21 5.02
C SER A 131 -3.19 9.66 4.02
N PHE A 132 -3.54 8.78 3.08
CA PHE A 132 -4.56 9.06 2.08
C PHE A 132 -5.93 9.38 2.72
N LEU A 133 -6.36 8.60 3.70
CA LEU A 133 -7.63 8.85 4.42
C LEU A 133 -7.61 10.20 5.14
N SER A 134 -6.47 10.60 5.70
CA SER A 134 -6.33 11.87 6.41
C SER A 134 -6.39 13.10 5.49
N HIS A 135 -6.00 12.95 4.22
CA HIS A 135 -6.13 14.01 3.21
C HIS A 135 -7.51 14.05 2.53
N LYS A 136 -8.25 12.94 2.57
CA LYS A 136 -9.59 12.81 1.97
C LYS A 136 -10.70 13.42 2.83
N LEU A 137 -10.49 13.47 4.15
CA LEU A 137 -11.40 14.05 5.15
C LEU A 137 -11.11 15.54 5.34
#